data_AF-U3LPI2-F1
#
_entry.id   AF-U3LPI2-F1
#
_cell.length_a   1.000
_cell.length_b   1.000
_cell.length_c   1.000
_cell.angle_alpha   90.00
_cell.angle_beta   90.00
_cell.angle_gamma   90.00
#
_symmetry.space_group_name_H-M   'P 1'
#
loop_
_entity.id
_entity.type
_entity.pdbx_description
1 polymer ?
#
loop_
_entity_poly.entity_id
_entity_poly.type
_entity_poly.pdbx_seq_one_letter_code
_entity_poly.pdbx_strand_id
1 'polypeptide(L)' 'MSINNARTIEGLREMIVTKASETTLADSQYDYGHVNGWLGALYWANEIDRTVMEELKNEAKAAFEQAVAALNK' A
#
# COMPACT_ATOMS: atom_id res chain seq x y z
N MET A 1 -14.04 -16.08 11.95
CA MET A 1 -13.22 -16.14 10.72
C MET A 1 -13.04 -14.71 10.25
N SER A 2 -11.81 -14.18 10.27
CA SER A 2 -11.54 -12.91 9.59
C SER A 2 -11.59 -13.21 8.09
N ILE A 3 -12.62 -12.72 7.41
CA ILE A 3 -12.64 -12.68 5.95
C ILE A 3 -11.44 -11.82 5.59
N ASN A 4 -10.48 -12.38 4.86
CA ASN A 4 -9.32 -11.64 4.41
C ASN A 4 -9.82 -10.54 3.45
N ASN A 5 -10.10 -9.35 3.99
CA ASN A 5 -10.70 -8.21 3.30
C ASN A 5 -9.77 -7.60 2.24
N ALA A 6 -8.57 -8.14 2.03
CA ALA A 6 -7.57 -7.67 1.08
C ALA A 6 -8.02 -7.58 -0.39
N ARG A 7 -9.25 -7.98 -0.74
CA ARG A 7 -9.84 -7.78 -2.07
C ARG A 7 -10.88 -6.65 -2.14
N THR A 8 -11.24 -6.02 -1.03
CA THR A 8 -12.05 -4.79 -1.05
C THR A 8 -11.12 -3.59 -1.05
N ILE A 9 -11.56 -2.46 -1.62
CA ILE A 9 -10.78 -1.22 -1.61
C ILE A 9 -10.37 -0.83 -0.18
N GLU A 10 -11.27 -0.99 0.80
CA GLU A 10 -10.95 -0.74 2.21
C GLU A 10 -9.86 -1.68 2.75
N GLY A 11 -9.90 -2.97 2.43
CA GLY A 11 -8.83 -3.88 2.85
C GLY A 11 -7.50 -3.61 2.15
N LEU A 12 -7.52 -3.11 0.90
CA LEU A 12 -6.30 -2.63 0.24
C LEU A 12 -5.70 -1.44 1.01
N ARG A 13 -6.53 -0.50 1.46
CA ARG A 13 -6.10 0.65 2.29
C ARG A 13 -5.53 0.22 3.63
N GLU A 14 -6.21 -0.68 4.34
CA GLU A 14 -5.73 -1.23 5.62
C GLU A 14 -4.36 -1.89 5.45
N MET A 15 -4.17 -2.65 4.37
CA MET A 15 -2.90 -3.32 4.10
C MET A 15 -1.78 -2.34 3.76
N ILE A 16 -2.07 -1.26 3.01
CA ILE A 16 -1.12 -0.16 2.75
C ILE A 16 -0.66 0.45 4.08
N VAL A 17 -1.60 0.81 4.96
CA VAL A 17 -1.30 1.40 6.27
C VAL A 17 -0.48 0.44 7.12
N THR A 18 -0.85 -0.84 7.15
CA THR A 18 -0.13 -1.87 7.89
C THR A 18 1.32 -1.97 7.39
N LYS A 19 1.53 -2.09 6.07
CA LYS A 19 2.87 -2.17 5.47
C LYS A 19 3.71 -0.93 5.74
N ALA A 20 3.13 0.25 5.61
CA ALA A 20 3.83 1.49 5.93
C ALA A 20 4.18 1.57 7.43
N SER A 21 3.34 1.06 8.33
CA SER A 21 3.60 1.08 9.78
C SER A 21 4.68 0.08 10.22
N GLU A 22 4.81 -1.03 9.51
CA GLU A 22 5.79 -2.10 9.78
C GLU A 22 7.16 -1.83 9.11
N THR A 23 7.22 -0.83 8.24
CA THR A 23 8.44 -0.52 7.48
C THR A 23 9.57 -0.05 8.39
N THR A 24 10.81 -0.30 7.95
CA THR A 24 12.00 0.33 8.53
C THR A 24 12.60 1.35 7.56
N LEU A 25 13.59 2.15 8.00
CA LEU A 25 14.32 3.03 7.09
C LEU A 25 15.01 2.26 5.96
N ALA A 26 15.61 1.11 6.30
CA ALA A 26 16.31 0.26 5.34
C ALA A 26 15.35 -0.38 4.32
N ASP A 27 14.14 -0.74 4.76
CA ASP A 27 13.19 -1.51 3.95
C ASP A 27 12.17 -0.62 3.22
N SER A 28 12.02 0.65 3.60
CA SER A 28 10.98 1.58 3.10
C SER A 28 10.84 1.64 1.58
N GLN A 29 11.96 1.69 0.85
CA GLN A 29 11.93 1.71 -0.61
C GLN A 29 11.44 0.38 -1.19
N TYR A 30 11.84 -0.74 -0.59
CA TYR A 30 11.44 -2.07 -1.01
C TYR A 30 9.95 -2.31 -0.73
N ASP A 31 9.49 -1.99 0.48
CA ASP A 31 8.09 -2.17 0.90
C ASP A 31 7.14 -1.30 0.08
N TYR A 32 7.50 -0.04 -0.17
CA TYR A 32 6.73 0.83 -1.07
C TYR A 32 6.71 0.30 -2.50
N GLY A 33 7.83 -0.20 -3.00
CA GLY A 33 7.92 -0.85 -4.31
C GLY A 33 7.01 -2.08 -4.41
N HIS A 34 7.00 -2.91 -3.35
CA HIS A 34 6.15 -4.09 -3.26
C HIS A 34 4.67 -3.74 -3.33
N VAL A 35 4.22 -2.75 -2.54
CA VAL A 35 2.84 -2.26 -2.55
C VAL A 35 2.44 -1.75 -3.94
N ASN A 36 3.29 -0.94 -4.59
CA ASN A 36 3.01 -0.44 -5.94
C ASN A 36 2.92 -1.55 -6.99
N GLY A 37 3.81 -2.54 -6.90
CA GLY A 37 3.80 -3.71 -7.79
C GLY A 37 2.52 -4.53 -7.61
N TRP A 38 2.11 -4.75 -6.36
CA TRP A 38 0.87 -5.46 -6.04
C TRP A 38 -0.38 -4.73 -6.53
N LEU A 39 -0.51 -3.42 -6.30
CA LEU A 39 -1.61 -2.62 -6.84
C LEU A 39 -1.66 -2.65 -8.37
N GLY A 40 -0.49 -2.61 -9.03
CA GLY A 40 -0.38 -2.79 -10.47
C GLY A 40 -0.87 -4.16 -10.93
N ALA A 41 -0.52 -5.24 -10.21
CA ALA A 41 -0.97 -6.59 -10.51
C ALA A 41 -2.50 -6.73 -10.38
N LEU A 42 -3.11 -6.12 -9.36
CA LEU A 42 -4.57 -6.11 -9.19
C LEU A 42 -5.27 -5.39 -10.34
N TYR A 43 -4.73 -4.25 -10.80
CA TYR A 43 -5.23 -3.55 -11.97
C TYR A 43 -5.14 -4.41 -13.23
N TRP A 44 -3.99 -5.02 -13.51
CA TRP A 44 -3.81 -5.90 -14.68
C TRP A 44 -4.67 -7.17 -14.61
N ALA A 45 -5.04 -7.62 -13.42
CA ALA A 45 -5.99 -8.71 -13.20
C ALA A 45 -7.46 -8.28 -13.34
N ASN A 46 -7.75 -6.99 -13.58
CA ASN A 46 -9.10 -6.40 -13.60
C ASN A 46 -9.85 -6.50 -12.25
N GLU A 47 -9.14 -6.61 -11.13
CA GLU A 47 -9.73 -6.62 -9.78
C GLU A 47 -10.05 -5.20 -9.28
N ILE A 48 -9.32 -4.21 -9.77
CA ILE A 48 -9.56 -2.78 -9.53
C ILE A 48 -9.43 -2.00 -10.84
N ASP A 49 -10.14 -0.88 -10.96
CA ASP A 49 -9.99 0.02 -12.10
C ASP A 49 -8.76 0.93 -11.96
N ARG A 50 -8.46 1.65 -13.04
CA ARG A 50 -7.30 2.55 -13.09
C ARG A 50 -7.40 3.70 -12.08
N THR A 51 -8.60 4.25 -11.87
CA THR A 51 -8.81 5.36 -10.94
C THR A 51 -8.52 4.90 -9.52
N VAL A 52 -9.07 3.75 -9.11
CA VAL A 52 -8.83 3.14 -7.81
C VAL A 52 -7.35 2.80 -7.62
N MET A 53 -6.67 2.25 -8.63
CA MET A 53 -5.23 1.98 -8.55
C MET A 53 -4.42 3.25 -8.30
N GLU A 54 -4.68 4.34 -9.03
CA GLU A 54 -3.95 5.60 -8.85
C GLU A 54 -4.26 6.27 -7.50
N GLU A 55 -5.51 6.22 -7.03
CA GLU A 55 -5.89 6.67 -5.68
C GLU A 55 -5.10 5.92 -4.61
N LEU A 56 -5.09 4.59 -4.66
CA LEU A 56 -4.37 3.75 -3.68
C LEU A 56 -2.86 3.95 -3.74
N LYS A 57 -2.27 4.19 -4.93
CA LYS A 57 -0.84 4.54 -5.04
C LYS A 57 -0.51 5.86 -4.37
N ASN A 58 -1.38 6.86 -4.50
CA ASN A 58 -1.20 8.15 -3.82
C ASN A 58 -1.32 8.00 -2.31
N GLU A 59 -2.30 7.23 -1.83
CA GLU A 59 -2.45 6.90 -0.42
C GLU A 59 -1.22 6.15 0.12
N ALA A 60 -0.71 5.16 -0.63
CA ALA A 60 0.52 4.45 -0.28
C ALA A 60 1.72 5.39 -0.19
N LYS A 61 1.91 6.27 -1.18
CA LYS A 61 2.98 7.25 -1.16
C LYS A 61 2.94 8.10 0.13
N ALA A 62 1.77 8.66 0.44
CA ALA A 62 1.61 9.49 1.64
C ALA A 62 1.90 8.71 2.93
N ALA A 63 1.41 7.47 3.04
CA ALA A 63 1.64 6.63 4.22
C ALA A 63 3.13 6.31 4.43
N PHE A 64 3.85 5.92 3.36
CA PHE A 64 5.27 5.62 3.44
C PHE A 64 6.13 6.88 3.70
N GLU A 65 5.81 8.02 3.09
CA GLU A 65 6.49 9.29 3.38
C GLU A 65 6.34 9.69 4.85
N GLN A 66 5.13 9.53 5.42
CA GLN A 66 4.89 9.77 6.85
C GLN A 66 5.66 8.80 7.75
N ALA A 67 5.67 7.50 7.42
CA ALA A 67 6.40 6.49 8.19
C ALA A 67 7.91 6.78 8.20
N VAL A 68 8.50 7.05 7.04
CA VAL A 68 9.93 7.39 6.92
C VAL A 68 10.25 8.69 7.67
N ALA A 69 9.39 9.70 7.60
CA ALA A 69 9.58 10.94 8.35
C ALA A 69 9.50 10.72 9.87
N ALA A 70 8.67 9.77 10.34
CA ALA A 70 8.58 9.41 11.75
C ALA A 70 9.81 8.64 12.25
N LEU A 71 10.39 7.77 11.41
CA LEU A 71 11.57 6.97 11.74
C LEU A 71 12.88 7.79 11.76
N ASN A 72 12.93 8.95 11.10
CA ASN A 72 14.09 9.84 11.06
C ASN A 72 14.13 10.89 12.21
N LYS A 73 13.23 10.79 13.19
CA LYS A 73 13.17 11.70 14.36
C LYS A 73 13.93 11.11 15.55
#